data_AF-R2SST2-F1
#
_entry.id   AF-R2SST2-F1
#
_cell.length_a   1.000
_cell.length_b   1.000
_cell.length_c   1.000
_cell.angle_alpha   90.00
_cell.angle_beta   90.00
_cell.angle_gamma   90.00
#
_symmetry.space_group_name_H-M   'P 1'
#
loop_
_entity.id
_entity.type
_entity.pdbx_description
1 polymer ?
#
loop_
_entity_poly.entity_id
_entity_poly.type
_entity_poly.pdbx_seq_one_letter_code
_entity_poly.pdbx_strand_id
1 'polypeptide(L)'
;MKKIVISVLTLTALLGLSACGSTEKTPKKETAVSTEDSSTKKDKQMKQMEEDLEEKGVEININSIDDSLYFIREKGIDYDYFDMTFDVLHDPDEIRNIMLRLKGNISGKDKDTLYYEVSKGRIVESSVDNTSINDMAKVLKSLDYSDKEILEFAQWYYNKNQ
;
A
#
# COMPACT_ATOMS: atom_id res chain seq x y z
N MET A 1 -4.08 2.11 -29.66
CA MET A 1 -4.96 3.29 -29.70
C MET A 1 -5.31 3.67 -28.27
N LYS A 2 -4.81 4.81 -27.79
CA LYS A 2 -5.07 5.32 -26.43
C LYS A 2 -6.53 5.79 -26.33
N LYS A 3 -7.22 5.45 -25.24
CA LYS A 3 -8.45 6.13 -24.84
C LYS A 3 -8.28 6.62 -23.41
N ILE A 4 -8.10 7.93 -23.30
CA ILE A 4 -8.10 8.69 -22.06
C ILE A 4 -9.57 9.02 -21.77
N VAL A 5 -10.05 8.70 -20.56
CA VAL A 5 -11.33 9.21 -20.06
C VAL A 5 -11.03 10.04 -18.83
N ILE A 6 -11.04 11.37 -19.04
CA ILE A 6 -11.00 12.38 -17.99
C ILE A 6 -12.43 12.49 -17.45
N SER A 7 -12.64 12.16 -16.18
CA SER A 7 -13.93 12.43 -15.51
C SER A 7 -13.79 13.59 -14.52
N VAL A 8 -14.14 14.76 -15.07
CA VAL A 8 -14.79 15.94 -14.50
C VAL A 8 -14.73 16.12 -12.97
N LEU A 9 -13.91 17.09 -12.58
CA LEU A 9 -13.91 17.80 -11.30
C LEU A 9 -15.18 18.67 -11.21
N THR A 10 -16.13 18.36 -10.33
CA THR A 10 -17.22 19.29 -10.00
C THR A 10 -16.88 20.10 -8.75
N LEU A 11 -16.27 21.25 -8.99
CA LEU A 11 -16.19 22.34 -8.03
C LEU A 11 -17.60 22.91 -7.83
N THR A 12 -18.18 22.76 -6.64
CA THR A 12 -19.34 23.58 -6.23
C THR A 12 -18.96 24.42 -5.03
N ALA A 13 -18.59 25.66 -5.31
CA ALA A 13 -18.58 26.76 -4.35
C ALA A 13 -19.82 27.62 -4.60
N LEU A 14 -20.51 28.03 -3.53
CA LEU A 14 -21.36 29.23 -3.36
C LEU A 14 -21.86 29.18 -1.90
N LEU A 15 -21.22 29.89 -0.96
CA LEU A 15 -21.45 31.28 -0.55
C LEU A 15 -22.91 31.61 -0.20
N GLY A 16 -23.13 31.95 1.07
CA GLY A 16 -24.36 32.56 1.58
C GLY A 16 -24.15 33.12 3.00
N LEU A 17 -24.08 34.45 3.09
CA LEU A 17 -23.80 35.26 4.27
C LEU A 17 -24.94 35.29 5.31
N SER A 18 -24.53 35.47 6.57
CA SER A 18 -25.16 36.19 7.72
C SER A 18 -26.64 36.61 7.65
N ALA A 19 -27.41 36.28 8.71
CA ALA A 19 -28.25 37.23 9.46
C ALA A 19 -28.85 36.60 10.74
N CYS A 20 -29.06 37.47 11.72
CA CYS A 20 -29.55 37.26 13.09
C CYS A 20 -31.10 37.17 13.15
N GLY A 21 -31.67 36.43 14.10
CA GLY A 21 -33.06 36.67 14.55
C GLY A 21 -33.94 35.45 14.90
N SER A 22 -34.32 35.39 16.19
CA SER A 22 -35.55 34.85 16.81
C SER A 22 -36.08 33.44 16.49
N THR A 23 -36.11 32.62 17.55
CA THR A 23 -37.19 31.72 18.01
C THR A 23 -38.17 31.15 16.98
N GLU A 24 -38.04 29.86 16.64
CA GLU A 24 -39.11 28.85 16.78
C GLU A 24 -38.63 27.42 16.47
N LYS A 25 -39.28 26.46 17.12
CA LYS A 25 -38.91 25.04 17.22
C LYS A 25 -38.99 24.33 15.86
N THR A 26 -37.89 23.70 15.43
CA THR A 26 -37.84 22.75 14.30
C THR A 26 -37.13 21.48 14.80
N PRO A 27 -37.62 20.26 14.47
CA PRO A 27 -37.10 19.01 15.03
C PRO A 27 -35.61 18.88 14.80
N LYS A 28 -34.88 18.46 15.84
CA LYS A 28 -33.50 17.98 15.73
C LYS A 28 -33.51 16.90 14.65
N LYS A 29 -33.06 17.25 13.45
CA LYS A 29 -32.59 16.28 12.48
C LYS A 29 -31.32 15.73 13.13
N GLU A 30 -31.45 14.56 13.75
CA GLU A 30 -30.27 13.77 14.10
C GLU A 30 -29.54 13.52 12.80
N THR A 31 -28.51 14.32 12.56
CA THR A 31 -27.44 13.92 11.66
C THR A 31 -26.90 12.65 12.29
N ALA A 32 -27.31 11.50 11.75
CA ALA A 32 -26.68 10.23 12.02
C ALA A 32 -25.22 10.39 11.59
N VAL A 33 -24.37 10.79 12.53
CA VAL A 33 -22.94 10.71 12.38
C VAL A 33 -22.67 9.22 12.28
N SER A 34 -22.47 8.74 11.06
CA SER A 34 -22.07 7.37 10.79
C SER A 34 -20.73 7.16 11.48
N THR A 35 -20.77 6.64 12.72
CA THR A 35 -19.63 6.05 13.41
C THR A 35 -19.34 4.72 12.74
N GLU A 36 -18.79 4.80 11.52
CA GLU A 36 -18.14 3.65 10.91
C GLU A 36 -16.92 3.32 11.79
N ASP A 37 -16.86 2.09 12.30
CA ASP A 37 -15.79 1.65 13.18
C ASP A 37 -14.44 1.77 12.46
N SER A 38 -13.42 2.23 13.19
CA SER A 38 -12.06 2.42 12.69
C SER A 38 -11.48 1.14 12.06
N SER A 39 -11.85 -0.03 12.58
CA SER A 39 -11.49 -1.34 12.05
C SER A 39 -12.04 -1.57 10.64
N THR A 40 -13.32 -1.25 10.42
CA THR A 40 -14.03 -1.42 9.16
C THR A 40 -13.47 -0.46 8.10
N LYS A 41 -13.13 0.76 8.51
CA LYS A 41 -12.49 1.74 7.61
C LYS A 41 -11.10 1.28 7.17
N LYS A 42 -10.29 0.72 8.07
CA LYS A 42 -8.96 0.18 7.74
C LYS A 42 -9.07 -1.02 6.80
N ASP A 43 -9.95 -1.97 7.07
CA ASP A 43 -10.17 -3.14 6.20
C ASP A 43 -10.59 -2.71 4.78
N LYS A 44 -11.45 -1.70 4.66
CA LYS A 44 -11.85 -1.16 3.35
C LYS A 44 -10.67 -0.51 2.61
N GLN A 45 -9.81 0.23 3.32
CA GLN A 45 -8.61 0.82 2.73
C GLN A 45 -7.63 -0.27 2.23
N MET A 46 -7.42 -1.32 3.01
CA MET A 46 -6.49 -2.39 2.63
C MET A 46 -7.00 -3.20 1.43
N LYS A 47 -8.31 -3.46 1.35
CA LYS A 47 -8.92 -4.06 0.15
C LYS A 47 -8.77 -3.18 -1.09
N GLN A 48 -8.92 -1.87 -0.93
CA GLN A 48 -8.72 -0.96 -2.06
C GLN A 48 -7.26 -0.98 -2.55
N MET A 49 -6.31 -1.11 -1.63
CA MET A 49 -4.89 -1.23 -1.93
C MET A 49 -4.56 -2.58 -2.59
N GLU A 50 -5.20 -3.67 -2.19
CA GLU A 50 -5.11 -4.98 -2.87
C GLU A 50 -5.53 -4.89 -4.34
N GLU A 51 -6.71 -4.32 -4.61
CA GLU A 51 -7.22 -4.11 -5.97
C GLU A 51 -6.28 -3.22 -6.81
N ASP A 52 -5.79 -2.13 -6.24
CA ASP A 52 -4.87 -1.21 -6.93
C ASP A 52 -3.49 -1.83 -7.22
N LEU A 53 -2.97 -2.67 -6.31
CA LEU A 53 -1.74 -3.44 -6.55
C LEU A 53 -1.94 -4.45 -7.69
N GLU A 54 -3.09 -5.13 -7.75
CA GLU A 54 -3.46 -6.03 -8.84
C GLU A 54 -3.54 -5.27 -10.19
N GLU A 55 -4.20 -4.11 -10.21
CA GLU A 55 -4.27 -3.25 -11.41
C GLU A 55 -2.88 -2.78 -11.87
N LYS A 56 -1.94 -2.61 -10.93
CA LYS A 56 -0.52 -2.31 -11.18
C LYS A 56 0.31 -3.54 -11.58
N GLY A 57 -0.33 -4.70 -11.72
CA GLY A 57 0.27 -5.96 -12.15
C GLY A 57 1.10 -6.66 -11.08
N VAL A 58 0.85 -6.37 -9.80
CA VAL A 58 1.49 -7.06 -8.68
C VAL A 58 0.66 -8.28 -8.31
N GLU A 59 1.27 -9.45 -8.40
CA GLU A 59 0.77 -10.71 -7.87
C GLU A 59 1.18 -10.85 -6.40
N ILE A 60 0.24 -11.21 -5.55
CA ILE A 60 0.46 -11.39 -4.11
C ILE A 60 0.28 -12.86 -3.76
N ASN A 61 1.32 -13.49 -3.21
CA ASN A 61 1.32 -14.91 -2.85
C ASN A 61 1.76 -15.12 -1.41
N ILE A 62 1.14 -16.07 -0.70
CA ILE A 62 1.58 -16.52 0.63
C ILE A 62 2.18 -17.91 0.49
N ASN A 63 3.36 -18.09 1.07
CA ASN A 63 3.93 -19.42 1.31
C ASN A 63 3.86 -19.72 2.80
N SER A 64 2.92 -20.60 3.17
CA SER A 64 2.70 -21.00 4.56
C SER A 64 3.78 -21.93 5.11
N ILE A 65 4.74 -22.41 4.29
CA ILE A 65 5.81 -23.31 4.74
C ILE A 65 6.94 -22.54 5.41
N ASP A 66 7.26 -21.35 4.90
CA ASP A 66 8.35 -20.48 5.37
C ASP A 66 7.82 -19.11 5.81
N ASP A 67 6.52 -19.01 6.06
CA ASP A 67 5.85 -17.83 6.58
C ASP A 67 6.15 -16.55 5.79
N SER A 68 6.27 -16.70 4.47
CA SER A 68 6.64 -15.61 3.57
C SER A 68 5.46 -15.09 2.75
N LEU A 69 5.42 -13.77 2.56
CA LEU A 69 4.52 -13.09 1.64
C LEU A 69 5.34 -12.55 0.46
N TYR A 70 4.89 -12.75 -0.77
CA TYR A 70 5.59 -12.32 -1.98
C TYR A 70 4.75 -11.32 -2.75
N PHE A 71 5.33 -10.17 -3.07
CA PHE A 71 4.80 -9.25 -4.07
C PHE A 71 5.68 -9.36 -5.31
N ILE A 72 5.11 -9.88 -6.39
CA ILE A 72 5.81 -10.15 -7.63
C ILE A 72 5.19 -9.32 -8.74
N ARG A 73 5.99 -8.54 -9.47
CA ARG A 73 5.55 -7.89 -10.71
C ARG A 73 6.49 -8.29 -11.82
N GLU A 74 6.01 -9.03 -12.81
CA GLU A 74 6.83 -9.46 -13.96
C GLU A 74 7.15 -8.31 -14.93
N LYS A 75 6.22 -7.36 -15.10
CA LYS A 75 6.39 -6.23 -16.02
C LYS A 75 5.53 -5.04 -15.61
N GLY A 76 6.13 -3.85 -15.54
CA GLY A 76 5.44 -2.58 -15.33
C GLY A 76 5.56 -1.64 -16.54
N ILE A 77 4.78 -0.55 -16.52
CA ILE A 77 4.83 0.50 -17.56
C ILE A 77 6.12 1.33 -17.45
N ASP A 78 6.59 1.57 -16.22
CA ASP A 78 7.72 2.47 -15.92
C ASP A 78 8.90 1.78 -15.22
N TYR A 79 8.76 0.51 -14.83
CA TYR A 79 9.79 -0.25 -14.11
C TYR A 79 9.69 -1.74 -14.47
N ASP A 80 10.84 -2.39 -14.63
CA ASP A 80 10.91 -3.83 -14.89
C ASP A 80 10.79 -4.64 -13.61
N TYR A 81 10.81 -5.97 -13.79
CA TYR A 81 10.57 -7.00 -12.79
C TYR A 81 11.06 -6.66 -11.37
N PHE A 82 10.20 -6.92 -10.39
CA PHE A 82 10.60 -7.07 -8.99
C PHE A 82 9.91 -8.27 -8.33
N ASP A 83 10.59 -8.84 -7.35
CA ASP A 83 10.07 -9.80 -6.38
C ASP A 83 10.47 -9.31 -4.99
N MET A 84 9.48 -8.89 -4.21
CA MET A 84 9.63 -8.40 -2.84
C MET A 84 9.05 -9.44 -1.89
N THR A 85 9.93 -10.12 -1.15
CA THR A 85 9.55 -11.12 -0.16
C THR A 85 9.57 -10.50 1.23
N PHE A 86 8.48 -10.65 1.98
CA PHE A 86 8.35 -10.27 3.37
C PHE A 86 8.43 -11.53 4.23
N ASP A 87 9.41 -11.57 5.12
CA ASP A 87 9.59 -12.60 6.13
C ASP A 87 8.72 -12.24 7.35
N VAL A 88 7.68 -13.03 7.60
CA VAL A 88 6.73 -12.83 8.70
C VAL A 88 7.00 -13.83 9.80
N LEU A 89 7.08 -13.35 11.04
CA LEU A 89 7.09 -14.21 12.21
C LEU A 89 5.73 -14.22 12.88
N HIS A 90 5.40 -15.33 13.53
CA HIS A 90 4.12 -15.55 14.23
C HIS A 90 4.11 -15.15 15.71
N ASP A 91 5.27 -14.82 16.30
CA ASP A 91 5.35 -14.44 17.72
C ASP A 91 6.49 -13.45 18.00
N PRO A 92 6.22 -12.14 17.95
CA PRO A 92 4.94 -11.53 17.56
C PRO A 92 4.69 -11.61 16.04
N ASP A 93 3.42 -11.53 15.62
CA ASP A 93 2.98 -11.31 14.23
C ASP A 93 3.62 -10.02 13.68
N GLU A 94 4.81 -10.13 13.10
CA GLU A 94 5.59 -9.00 12.61
C GLU A 94 6.41 -9.37 11.37
N ILE A 95 6.44 -8.45 10.40
CA ILE A 95 7.42 -8.48 9.32
C ILE A 95 8.78 -8.10 9.90
N ARG A 96 9.78 -8.98 9.76
CA ARG A 96 11.14 -8.73 10.24
C ARG A 96 12.08 -8.24 9.15
N ASN A 97 12.09 -8.97 8.04
CA ASN A 97 13.05 -8.78 6.97
C ASN A 97 12.32 -8.68 5.64
N ILE A 98 12.94 -7.96 4.71
CA ILE A 98 12.47 -7.88 3.34
C ILE A 98 13.62 -8.20 2.41
N MET A 99 13.37 -9.12 1.48
CA MET A 99 14.27 -9.38 0.36
C MET A 99 13.69 -8.72 -0.89
N LEU A 100 14.52 -8.06 -1.67
CA LEU A 100 14.15 -7.49 -2.96
C LEU A 100 15.05 -8.06 -4.05
N ARG A 101 14.44 -8.74 -5.02
CA ARG A 101 15.08 -9.19 -6.24
C ARG A 101 14.61 -8.33 -7.40
N LEU A 102 15.54 -7.96 -8.27
CA LEU A 102 15.31 -7.08 -9.41
C LEU A 102 15.94 -7.69 -10.66
N LYS A 103 15.34 -7.46 -11.83
CA LYS A 103 16.01 -7.71 -13.11
C LYS A 103 16.41 -6.41 -13.78
N GLY A 104 17.50 -6.44 -14.53
CA GLY A 104 17.94 -5.30 -15.33
C GLY A 104 16.96 -5.01 -16.47
N ASN A 105 16.42 -3.79 -16.51
CA ASN A 105 15.40 -3.37 -17.46
C ASN A 105 15.67 -3.71 -18.94
N ILE A 106 16.92 -3.55 -19.38
CA ILE A 106 17.34 -3.81 -20.76
C ILE A 106 17.91 -5.22 -20.93
N SER A 107 18.61 -5.71 -19.90
CA SER A 107 19.34 -6.99 -20.00
C SER A 107 18.48 -8.20 -19.68
N GLY A 108 17.37 -8.02 -18.96
CA GLY A 108 16.55 -9.09 -18.38
C GLY A 108 17.29 -9.94 -17.34
N LYS A 109 18.55 -9.61 -17.01
CA LYS A 109 19.38 -10.41 -16.10
C LYS A 109 19.04 -10.07 -14.66
N ASP A 110 19.00 -11.11 -13.82
CA ASP A 110 18.88 -10.95 -12.38
C ASP A 110 20.04 -10.11 -11.84
N LYS A 111 19.70 -9.21 -10.91
CA LYS A 111 20.66 -8.49 -10.08
C LYS A 111 20.86 -9.25 -8.77
N ASP A 112 21.92 -8.90 -8.05
CA ASP A 112 22.12 -9.42 -6.69
C ASP A 112 20.92 -9.07 -5.80
N THR A 113 20.53 -10.02 -4.93
CA THR A 113 19.46 -9.81 -3.96
C THR A 113 19.84 -8.69 -3.00
N LEU A 114 18.87 -7.84 -2.68
CA LEU A 114 18.98 -6.76 -1.71
C LEU A 114 18.19 -7.14 -0.45
N TYR A 115 18.75 -6.83 0.72
CA TYR A 115 18.18 -7.18 2.02
C TYR A 115 17.93 -5.92 2.84
N TYR A 116 16.80 -5.93 3.55
CA TYR A 116 16.33 -4.83 4.39
C TYR A 116 15.80 -5.36 5.71
N GLU A 117 15.96 -4.55 6.74
CA GLU A 117 15.39 -4.79 8.07
C GLU A 117 14.14 -3.92 8.24
N VAL A 118 13.24 -4.33 9.13
CA VAL A 118 12.14 -3.48 9.60
C VAL A 118 12.49 -2.90 10.97
N SER A 119 12.55 -1.58 11.06
CA SER A 119 12.83 -0.87 12.31
C SER A 119 11.80 0.21 12.56
N LYS A 120 11.10 0.13 13.70
CA LYS A 120 10.07 1.10 14.12
C LYS A 120 8.99 1.31 13.04
N GLY A 121 8.59 0.23 12.37
CA GLY A 121 7.57 0.23 11.32
C GLY A 121 8.02 0.87 10.00
N ARG A 122 9.33 0.95 9.75
CA ARG A 122 9.93 1.50 8.53
C ARG A 122 10.89 0.49 7.93
N ILE A 123 11.02 0.52 6.61
CA ILE A 123 12.02 -0.28 5.89
C ILE A 123 13.36 0.47 6.00
N VAL A 124 14.39 -0.21 6.50
CA VAL A 124 15.73 0.34 6.65
C VAL A 124 16.77 -0.57 6.00
N GLU A 125 17.91 0.00 5.65
CA GLU A 125 19.03 -0.76 5.08
C GLU A 125 19.55 -1.80 6.10
N SER A 126 19.81 -3.02 5.63
CA SER A 126 20.49 -4.04 6.44
C SER A 126 21.91 -3.58 6.78
N SER A 127 22.34 -3.86 8.01
CA SER A 127 23.67 -3.49 8.50
C SER A 127 24.77 -4.46 8.07
N VAL A 128 24.41 -5.65 7.59
CA VAL A 128 25.33 -6.76 7.33
C VAL A 128 25.27 -7.32 5.90
N ASP A 129 24.24 -6.96 5.14
CA ASP A 129 23.98 -7.51 3.81
C ASP A 129 24.05 -6.46 2.69
N ASN A 130 24.03 -6.95 1.45
CA ASN A 130 23.88 -6.09 0.28
C ASN A 130 22.51 -5.38 0.32
N THR A 131 22.50 -4.06 0.19
CA THR A 131 21.30 -3.24 0.32
C THR A 131 21.39 -1.98 -0.55
N SER A 132 20.25 -1.38 -0.88
CA SER A 132 20.16 -0.16 -1.68
C SER A 132 18.83 0.53 -1.43
N ILE A 133 18.78 1.47 -0.49
CA ILE A 133 17.54 2.21 -0.19
C ILE A 133 16.99 2.94 -1.42
N ASN A 134 17.86 3.31 -2.35
CA ASN A 134 17.46 3.94 -3.62
C ASN A 134 16.66 2.99 -4.51
N ASP A 135 17.00 1.70 -4.54
CA ASP A 135 16.27 0.73 -5.35
C ASP A 135 14.95 0.35 -4.69
N MET A 136 14.90 0.21 -3.36
CA MET A 136 13.64 0.09 -2.62
C MET A 136 12.73 1.30 -2.87
N ALA A 137 13.26 2.52 -2.77
CA ALA A 137 12.49 3.75 -3.01
C ALA A 137 11.92 3.83 -4.43
N LYS A 138 12.65 3.34 -5.44
CA LYS A 138 12.12 3.27 -6.82
C LYS A 138 10.97 2.29 -6.94
N VAL A 139 11.06 1.11 -6.32
CA VAL A 139 9.97 0.12 -6.32
C VAL A 139 8.74 0.71 -5.64
N LEU A 140 8.88 1.23 -4.43
CA LEU A 140 7.78 1.86 -3.68
C LEU A 140 7.14 3.02 -4.46
N LYS A 141 7.97 3.88 -5.08
CA LYS A 141 7.49 4.95 -5.96
C LYS A 141 6.73 4.41 -7.17
N SER A 142 7.16 3.30 -7.75
CA SER A 142 6.47 2.68 -8.89
C SER A 142 5.14 2.03 -8.51
N LEU A 143 4.92 1.80 -7.21
CA LEU A 143 3.65 1.33 -6.65
C LEU A 143 2.80 2.49 -6.12
N ASP A 144 3.33 3.72 -6.06
CA ASP A 144 2.69 4.89 -5.46
C ASP A 144 2.31 4.69 -3.98
N TYR A 145 3.16 3.99 -3.23
CA TYR A 145 2.97 3.76 -1.79
C TYR A 145 4.23 4.10 -1.01
N SER A 146 4.06 4.52 0.24
CA SER A 146 5.15 4.60 1.20
C SER A 146 5.57 3.22 1.70
N ASP A 147 6.78 3.14 2.27
CA ASP A 147 7.28 1.94 2.93
C ASP A 147 6.36 1.51 4.08
N LYS A 148 5.83 2.48 4.83
CA LYS A 148 4.90 2.22 5.93
C LYS A 148 3.57 1.63 5.44
N GLU A 149 2.98 2.18 4.38
CA GLU A 149 1.73 1.65 3.82
C GLU A 149 1.90 0.22 3.30
N ILE A 150 3.00 -0.05 2.60
CA ILE A 150 3.31 -1.41 2.12
C ILE A 150 3.50 -2.39 3.28
N LEU A 151 4.20 -2.00 4.35
CA LEU A 151 4.36 -2.83 5.54
C LEU A 151 3.01 -3.10 6.25
N GLU A 152 2.18 -2.07 6.42
CA GLU A 152 0.87 -2.22 7.05
C GLU A 152 -0.07 -3.11 6.23
N PHE A 153 -0.02 -2.97 4.91
CA PHE A 153 -0.79 -3.82 4.00
C PHE A 153 -0.29 -5.26 4.00
N ALA A 154 1.02 -5.49 3.90
CA ALA A 154 1.61 -6.82 3.94
C ALA A 154 1.23 -7.58 5.23
N GLN A 155 1.33 -6.93 6.38
CA GLN A 155 0.91 -7.52 7.66
C GLN A 155 -0.58 -7.83 7.68
N TRP A 156 -1.41 -6.89 7.22
CA TRP A 156 -2.86 -7.10 7.17
C TRP A 156 -3.24 -8.26 6.26
N TYR A 157 -2.64 -8.32 5.07
CA TYR A 157 -2.94 -9.33 4.06
C TYR A 157 -2.57 -10.72 4.56
N TYR A 158 -1.37 -10.85 5.13
CA TYR A 158 -0.91 -12.10 5.71
C TYR A 158 -1.85 -12.58 6.83
N ASN A 159 -2.18 -11.72 7.80
CA ASN A 159 -3.05 -12.07 8.93
C ASN A 159 -4.48 -12.43 8.52
N LYS A 160 -4.96 -11.93 7.37
CA LYS A 160 -6.32 -12.22 6.87
C LYS A 160 -6.41 -13.52 6.06
N ASN A 161 -5.30 -13.99 5.52
CA ASN A 161 -5.27 -15.09 4.53
C ASN A 161 -4.43 -16.30 4.97
N GLN A 162 -3.89 -16.28 6.20
CA GLN A 162 -3.48 -17.47 6.96
C GLN A 162 -4.71 -18.24 7.47
#